data_AF-A0A7W2ISY0-F1
#
_entry.id   AF-A0A7W2ISY0-F1
#
_cell.length_a   1.000
_cell.length_b   1.000
_cell.length_c   1.000
_cell.angle_alpha   90.00
_cell.angle_beta   90.00
_cell.angle_gamma   90.00
#
_symmetry.space_group_name_H-M   'P 1'
#
loop_
_entity.id
_entity.type
_entity.pdbx_description
1 polymer ?
#
loop_
_entity_poly.entity_id
_entity_poly.type
_entity_poly.pdbx_seq_one_letter_code
_entity_poly.pdbx_strand_id
1 'polypeptide(L)'
;MSILKNAVDSIAIGLEDFESTDDRRIVSATRNIFAGILLLFKHRLCELSPDNSDEVLIKQKILPEMDATGAVNWIGKGKKTVDVQNIRERFKSLGIEVDWNRLERINKYRNDIEHYYSAMNHESVQQLISDSFVIIRNFIAEQLHADPKELLGEEYWKVMVEVNEVYEQEKAACEISLETLNYASNTILDAFKKYQCQECGSGLIEANEAGVDALEANFSCRSCDHSAQYEELVGNVLAEHFSADFYLAHTDGNDVPMIDCPSCYQGDYLIEEGVCSMCDFTAAASCMRCGGNIPPEEISESDICGYCSYMAEKIMRE
;
A
#
# COMPACT_ATOMS: atom_id res chain seq x y z
N MET A 1 -21.70 26.70 0.00
CA MET A 1 -21.15 25.57 0.77
C MET A 1 -19.65 25.58 0.54
N SER A 2 -18.83 25.59 1.59
CA SER A 2 -17.36 25.57 1.43
C SER A 2 -16.87 24.16 1.06
N ILE A 3 -15.68 24.06 0.48
CA ILE A 3 -15.04 22.76 0.16
C ILE A 3 -14.84 21.95 1.45
N LEU A 4 -14.41 22.62 2.53
CA LEU A 4 -14.23 21.99 3.84
C LEU A 4 -15.53 21.39 4.37
N LYS A 5 -16.64 22.15 4.33
CA LYS A 5 -17.94 21.63 4.76
C LYS A 5 -18.36 20.43 3.91
N ASN A 6 -18.18 20.50 2.60
CA ASN A 6 -18.49 19.38 1.71
C ASN A 6 -17.63 18.14 2.01
N ALA A 7 -16.36 18.33 2.41
CA ALA A 7 -15.47 17.24 2.81
C ALA A 7 -16.00 16.55 4.07
N VAL A 8 -16.31 17.32 5.11
CA VAL A 8 -16.86 16.83 6.38
C VAL A 8 -18.22 16.16 6.17
N ASP A 9 -19.13 16.80 5.44
CA ASP A 9 -20.45 16.24 5.12
C ASP A 9 -20.31 14.91 4.34
N SER A 10 -19.34 14.78 3.44
CA SER A 10 -19.08 13.51 2.72
C SER A 10 -18.55 12.41 3.64
N ILE A 11 -17.65 12.74 4.57
CA ILE A 11 -17.13 11.77 5.55
C ILE A 11 -18.27 11.31 6.47
N ALA A 12 -19.06 12.25 6.99
CA ALA A 12 -20.22 11.99 7.83
C ALA A 12 -21.23 11.04 7.16
N ILE A 13 -21.69 11.37 5.95
CA ILE A 13 -22.59 10.50 5.18
C ILE A 13 -21.96 9.13 4.93
N GLY A 14 -20.66 9.09 4.68
CA GLY A 14 -19.95 7.83 4.50
C GLY A 14 -19.99 6.93 5.74
N LEU A 15 -19.88 7.51 6.93
CA LEU A 15 -19.99 6.77 8.20
C LEU A 15 -21.44 6.37 8.51
N GLU A 16 -22.41 7.23 8.23
CA GLU A 16 -23.84 6.90 8.35
C GLU A 16 -24.23 5.72 7.43
N ASP A 17 -23.68 5.70 6.22
CA ASP A 17 -23.89 4.62 5.26
C ASP A 17 -23.24 3.31 5.72
N PHE A 18 -22.11 3.38 6.43
CA PHE A 18 -21.45 2.22 7.03
C PHE A 18 -22.25 1.64 8.20
N GLU A 19 -22.79 2.48 9.09
CA GLU A 19 -23.61 2.04 10.22
C GLU A 19 -25.01 1.56 9.81
N SER A 20 -25.35 1.67 8.53
CA SER A 20 -26.65 1.25 8.02
C SER A 20 -26.77 -0.26 7.95
N THR A 21 -27.94 -0.79 8.29
CA THR A 21 -28.28 -2.21 8.13
C THR A 21 -28.57 -2.63 6.67
N ASP A 22 -28.38 -1.73 5.70
CA ASP A 22 -28.56 -2.00 4.28
C ASP A 22 -27.19 -2.24 3.63
N ASP A 23 -26.82 -3.50 3.42
CA ASP A 23 -25.50 -3.90 2.89
C ASP A 23 -25.13 -3.20 1.58
N ARG A 24 -26.13 -2.75 0.79
CA ARG A 24 -25.89 -2.00 -0.45
C ARG A 24 -25.22 -0.64 -0.20
N ARG A 25 -25.32 -0.11 1.01
CA ARG A 25 -24.74 1.18 1.41
C ARG A 25 -23.25 1.13 1.69
N ILE A 26 -22.66 -0.06 1.86
CA ILE A 26 -21.20 -0.21 2.01
C ILE A 26 -20.44 0.41 0.82
N VAL A 27 -20.94 0.23 -0.41
CA VAL A 27 -20.34 0.86 -1.61
C VAL A 27 -20.43 2.39 -1.51
N SER A 28 -21.57 2.90 -1.02
CA SER A 28 -21.80 4.33 -0.82
C SER A 28 -20.87 4.89 0.25
N ALA A 29 -20.73 4.19 1.38
CA ALA A 29 -19.82 4.53 2.47
C ALA A 29 -18.38 4.73 1.95
N THR A 30 -17.87 3.72 1.26
CA THR A 30 -16.52 3.70 0.67
C THR A 30 -16.30 4.88 -0.30
N ARG A 31 -17.28 5.16 -1.18
CA ARG A 31 -17.21 6.30 -2.11
C ARG A 31 -17.18 7.65 -1.40
N ASN A 32 -18.07 7.83 -0.43
CA ASN A 32 -18.24 9.10 0.28
C ASN A 32 -17.04 9.41 1.17
N ILE A 33 -16.49 8.42 1.87
CA ILE A 33 -15.26 8.57 2.68
C ILE A 33 -14.08 8.94 1.78
N PHE A 34 -13.85 8.21 0.69
CA PHE A 34 -12.76 8.51 -0.23
C PHE A 34 -12.90 9.92 -0.87
N ALA A 35 -14.11 10.29 -1.30
CA ALA A 35 -14.38 11.63 -1.81
C ALA A 35 -14.12 12.71 -0.74
N GLY A 36 -14.50 12.45 0.51
CA GLY A 36 -14.23 13.31 1.65
C GLY A 36 -12.74 13.58 1.88
N ILE A 37 -11.90 12.54 1.84
CA ILE A 37 -10.44 12.67 1.92
C ILE A 37 -9.91 13.59 0.80
N LEU A 38 -10.32 13.35 -0.44
CA LEU A 38 -9.87 14.18 -1.57
C LEU A 38 -10.35 15.63 -1.46
N LEU A 39 -11.53 15.86 -0.88
CA LEU A 39 -12.05 17.20 -0.63
C LEU A 39 -11.26 17.92 0.48
N LEU A 40 -10.83 17.22 1.55
CA LEU A 40 -9.91 17.78 2.55
C LEU A 40 -8.60 18.22 1.89
N PHE A 41 -8.04 17.38 1.02
CA PHE A 41 -6.80 17.71 0.31
C PHE A 41 -6.98 18.93 -0.59
N LYS A 42 -8.08 18.98 -1.34
CA LYS A 42 -8.44 20.13 -2.18
C LYS A 42 -8.69 21.39 -1.36
N HIS A 43 -9.25 21.28 -0.16
CA HIS A 43 -9.41 22.41 0.74
C HIS A 43 -8.06 23.00 1.12
N ARG A 44 -7.08 22.16 1.49
CA ARG A 44 -5.72 22.65 1.79
C ARG A 44 -5.08 23.37 0.60
N LEU A 45 -5.23 22.84 -0.62
CA LEU A 45 -4.76 23.53 -1.83
C LEU A 45 -5.47 24.88 -2.05
N CYS A 46 -6.76 24.97 -1.71
CA CYS A 46 -7.50 26.23 -1.76
C CYS A 46 -6.93 27.24 -0.74
N GLU A 47 -6.64 26.84 0.50
CA GLU A 47 -6.02 27.73 1.51
C GLU A 47 -4.65 28.25 1.10
N LEU A 48 -3.86 27.41 0.43
CA LEU A 48 -2.51 27.77 -0.03
C LEU A 48 -2.51 28.56 -1.34
N SER A 49 -3.66 28.67 -2.02
CA SER A 49 -3.75 29.43 -3.26
C SER A 49 -3.66 30.92 -2.94
N PRO A 50 -2.77 31.68 -3.61
CA PRO A 50 -2.65 33.12 -3.37
C PRO A 50 -3.97 33.86 -3.64
N ASP A 51 -4.16 34.98 -2.95
CA ASP A 51 -5.28 35.88 -3.24
C ASP A 51 -5.29 36.28 -4.72
N ASN A 52 -6.49 36.41 -5.29
CA ASN A 52 -6.72 36.75 -6.70
C ASN A 52 -6.15 35.74 -7.73
N SER A 53 -5.79 34.51 -7.32
CA SER A 53 -5.27 33.48 -8.23
C SER A 53 -6.33 32.58 -8.87
N ASP A 54 -7.62 32.81 -8.58
CA ASP A 54 -8.74 31.89 -8.90
C ASP A 54 -8.44 30.45 -8.43
N GLU A 55 -8.07 30.31 -7.15
CA GLU A 55 -7.76 29.02 -6.52
C GLU A 55 -6.76 28.21 -7.36
N VAL A 56 -5.66 28.82 -7.80
CA VAL A 56 -4.76 28.24 -8.82
C VAL A 56 -4.33 26.79 -8.49
N LEU A 57 -4.15 26.47 -7.21
CA LEU A 57 -3.72 25.15 -6.76
C LEU A 57 -4.84 24.10 -6.77
N ILE A 58 -6.12 24.45 -6.98
CA ILE A 58 -7.19 23.48 -7.20
C ILE A 58 -7.51 23.27 -8.68
N LYS A 59 -7.15 24.20 -9.58
CA LYS A 59 -7.48 24.08 -11.02
C LYS A 59 -6.49 23.18 -11.74
N GLN A 60 -6.98 22.36 -12.68
CA GLN A 60 -6.12 21.56 -13.56
C GLN A 60 -5.32 22.45 -14.54
N LYS A 61 -5.94 23.51 -15.05
CA LYS A 61 -5.31 24.41 -16.03
C LYS A 61 -4.85 25.68 -15.33
N ILE A 62 -3.56 25.98 -15.47
CA ILE A 62 -2.90 27.16 -14.91
C ILE A 62 -2.30 27.94 -16.09
N LEU A 63 -2.59 29.24 -16.19
CA LEU A 63 -2.06 30.11 -17.25
C LEU A 63 -1.43 31.37 -16.63
N PRO A 64 -0.38 31.92 -17.26
CA PRO A 64 0.20 33.19 -16.84
C PRO A 64 -0.73 34.35 -17.23
N GLU A 65 -0.85 35.35 -16.36
CA GLU A 65 -1.55 36.61 -16.57
C GLU A 65 -0.67 37.76 -16.07
N MET A 66 -0.57 38.84 -16.86
CA MET A 66 0.24 40.01 -16.47
C MET A 66 -0.61 40.91 -15.56
N ASP A 67 -0.07 41.30 -14.41
CA ASP A 67 -0.72 42.31 -13.58
C ASP A 67 -0.40 43.75 -14.04
N ALA A 68 -1.01 44.72 -13.33
CA ALA A 68 -0.84 46.14 -13.61
C ALA A 68 0.61 46.64 -13.44
N THR A 69 1.48 45.89 -12.75
CA THR A 69 2.90 46.22 -12.57
C THR A 69 3.79 45.57 -13.66
N GLY A 70 3.22 44.70 -14.48
CA GLY A 70 3.93 43.93 -15.49
C GLY A 70 4.55 42.64 -14.94
N ALA A 71 4.22 42.23 -13.71
CA ALA A 71 4.65 40.94 -13.17
C ALA A 71 3.74 39.81 -13.67
N VAL A 72 4.32 38.60 -13.79
CA VAL A 72 3.59 37.40 -14.21
C VAL A 72 2.97 36.74 -12.98
N ASN A 73 1.65 36.64 -12.96
CA ASN A 73 0.88 35.87 -11.99
C ASN A 73 0.33 34.60 -12.63
N TRP A 74 0.35 33.49 -11.89
CA TRP A 74 -0.22 32.24 -12.35
C TRP A 74 -1.66 32.11 -11.86
N ILE A 75 -2.59 32.04 -12.81
CA ILE A 75 -4.03 32.07 -12.53
C ILE A 75 -4.65 30.74 -12.95
N GLY A 76 -5.47 30.18 -12.07
CA GLY A 76 -6.31 29.03 -12.38
C GLY A 76 -7.32 29.38 -13.47
N LYS A 77 -7.57 28.47 -14.43
CA LYS A 77 -8.58 28.69 -15.47
C LYS A 77 -9.48 27.48 -15.66
N GLY A 78 -10.77 27.75 -15.83
CA GLY A 78 -11.79 26.75 -16.13
C GLY A 78 -12.37 26.09 -14.88
N LYS A 79 -13.28 25.13 -15.10
CA LYS A 79 -14.07 24.48 -14.03
C LYS A 79 -13.50 23.16 -13.54
N LYS A 80 -12.54 22.57 -14.27
CA LYS A 80 -11.97 21.27 -13.91
C LYS A 80 -10.99 21.44 -12.75
N THR A 81 -11.17 20.62 -11.72
CA THR A 81 -10.27 20.58 -10.56
C THR A 81 -9.29 19.42 -10.66
N VAL A 82 -8.19 19.53 -9.91
CA VAL A 82 -7.17 18.49 -9.80
C VAL A 82 -7.76 17.13 -9.43
N ASP A 83 -7.19 16.07 -10.02
CA ASP A 83 -7.41 14.68 -9.63
C ASP A 83 -6.35 14.23 -8.61
N VAL A 84 -6.40 12.95 -8.22
CA VAL A 84 -5.52 12.38 -7.19
C VAL A 84 -4.04 12.54 -7.54
N GLN A 85 -3.67 12.29 -8.80
CA GLN A 85 -2.28 12.42 -9.26
C GLN A 85 -1.81 13.87 -9.20
N ASN A 86 -2.62 14.81 -9.70
CA ASN A 86 -2.32 16.23 -9.61
C ASN A 86 -2.20 16.71 -8.15
N ILE A 87 -3.01 16.18 -7.23
CA ILE A 87 -2.89 16.48 -5.79
C ILE A 87 -1.56 15.96 -5.26
N ARG A 88 -1.19 14.71 -5.58
CA ARG A 88 0.08 14.10 -5.13
C ARG A 88 1.30 14.90 -5.57
N GLU A 89 1.34 15.29 -6.84
CA GLU A 89 2.43 16.11 -7.39
C GLU A 89 2.51 17.48 -6.73
N ARG A 90 1.37 18.13 -6.47
CA ARG A 90 1.31 19.44 -5.79
C ARG A 90 1.69 19.34 -4.32
N PHE A 91 1.23 18.31 -3.61
CA PHE A 91 1.62 18.09 -2.21
C PHE A 91 3.11 17.83 -2.08
N LYS A 92 3.67 16.98 -2.96
CA LYS A 92 5.11 16.75 -3.02
C LYS A 92 5.89 18.04 -3.27
N SER A 93 5.45 18.89 -4.20
CA SER A 93 6.15 20.16 -4.49
C SER A 93 5.98 21.22 -3.39
N LEU A 94 4.88 21.18 -2.63
CA LEU A 94 4.59 22.08 -1.52
C LEU A 94 5.11 21.57 -0.17
N GLY A 95 5.68 20.36 -0.11
CA GLY A 95 6.16 19.75 1.14
C GLY A 95 5.03 19.35 2.09
N ILE A 96 3.86 19.01 1.57
CA ILE A 96 2.70 18.52 2.35
C ILE A 96 2.80 17.01 2.46
N GLU A 97 2.87 16.53 3.69
CA GLU A 97 2.99 15.10 3.99
C GLU A 97 1.62 14.44 4.11
N VAL A 98 1.50 13.28 3.45
CA VAL A 98 0.32 12.40 3.46
C VAL A 98 0.81 10.95 3.35
N ASP A 99 0.17 10.03 4.06
CA ASP A 99 0.38 8.60 3.88
C ASP A 99 -0.25 8.13 2.54
N TRP A 100 0.51 8.29 1.45
CA TRP A 100 0.09 7.90 0.11
C TRP A 100 -0.15 6.40 -0.03
N ASN A 101 0.60 5.59 0.71
CA ASN A 101 0.46 4.13 0.66
C ASN A 101 -0.90 3.71 1.24
N ARG A 102 -1.31 4.32 2.35
CA ARG A 102 -2.65 4.11 2.94
C ARG A 102 -3.76 4.62 2.01
N LEU A 103 -3.55 5.76 1.33
CA LEU A 103 -4.52 6.26 0.34
C LEU A 103 -4.67 5.32 -0.87
N GLU A 104 -3.56 4.76 -1.36
CA GLU A 104 -3.54 3.81 -2.46
C GLU A 104 -4.27 2.51 -2.09
N ARG A 105 -4.11 2.01 -0.86
CA ARG A 105 -4.92 0.90 -0.33
C ARG A 105 -6.41 1.23 -0.34
N ILE A 106 -6.83 2.36 0.24
CA ILE A 106 -8.24 2.79 0.25
C ILE A 106 -8.80 2.86 -1.19
N ASN A 107 -8.02 3.39 -2.14
CA ASN A 107 -8.43 3.47 -3.54
C ASN A 107 -8.55 2.08 -4.20
N LYS A 108 -7.64 1.14 -3.88
CA LYS A 108 -7.72 -0.26 -4.31
C LYS A 108 -9.01 -0.91 -3.80
N TYR A 109 -9.27 -0.83 -2.50
CA TYR A 109 -10.53 -1.32 -1.89
C TYR A 109 -11.77 -0.73 -2.55
N ARG A 110 -11.78 0.59 -2.81
CA ARG A 110 -12.91 1.24 -3.48
C ARG A 110 -13.15 0.60 -4.84
N ASN A 111 -12.10 0.40 -5.64
CA ASN A 111 -12.23 -0.21 -6.96
C ASN A 111 -12.70 -1.66 -6.85
N ASP A 112 -12.14 -2.43 -5.92
CA ASP A 112 -12.47 -3.85 -5.75
C ASP A 112 -13.94 -4.04 -5.34
N ILE A 113 -14.43 -3.25 -4.38
CA ILE A 113 -15.85 -3.24 -3.98
C ILE A 113 -16.76 -2.78 -5.13
N GLU A 114 -16.32 -1.82 -5.96
CA GLU A 114 -17.09 -1.34 -7.12
C GLU A 114 -17.19 -2.37 -8.25
N HIS A 115 -16.18 -3.23 -8.39
CA HIS A 115 -16.09 -4.21 -9.48
C HIS A 115 -16.59 -5.61 -9.08
N TYR A 116 -16.40 -6.02 -7.83
CA TYR A 116 -16.66 -7.37 -7.35
C TYR A 116 -17.65 -7.35 -6.18
N TYR A 117 -18.94 -7.37 -6.51
CA TYR A 117 -20.05 -7.40 -5.55
C TYR A 117 -20.00 -8.58 -4.55
N SER A 118 -19.24 -9.63 -4.85
CA SER A 118 -19.10 -10.84 -4.03
C SER A 118 -18.08 -10.74 -2.89
N ALA A 119 -17.28 -9.67 -2.82
CA ALA A 119 -16.25 -9.45 -1.79
C ALA A 119 -16.72 -8.57 -0.62
N MET A 120 -18.03 -8.26 -0.55
CA MET A 120 -18.59 -7.40 0.49
C MET A 120 -18.71 -8.15 1.81
N ASN A 121 -17.77 -7.93 2.73
CA ASN A 121 -17.97 -8.21 4.14
C ASN A 121 -17.67 -6.94 4.96
N HIS A 122 -18.26 -6.87 6.15
CA HIS A 122 -18.22 -5.69 6.99
C HIS A 122 -16.78 -5.41 7.49
N GLU A 123 -16.00 -6.46 7.68
CA GLU A 123 -14.62 -6.46 8.15
C GLU A 123 -13.66 -5.79 7.16
N SER A 124 -13.82 -6.00 5.86
CA SER A 124 -12.99 -5.32 4.84
C SER A 124 -13.27 -3.82 4.79
N VAL A 125 -14.50 -3.40 5.10
CA VAL A 125 -14.87 -1.97 5.20
C VAL A 125 -14.34 -1.36 6.50
N GLN A 126 -14.28 -2.12 7.60
CA GLN A 126 -13.66 -1.66 8.84
C GLN A 126 -12.19 -1.30 8.62
N GLN A 127 -11.45 -2.09 7.84
CA GLN A 127 -10.09 -1.72 7.45
C GLN A 127 -10.05 -0.41 6.67
N LEU A 128 -10.93 -0.23 5.69
CA LEU A 128 -10.99 1.01 4.91
C LEU A 128 -11.27 2.22 5.81
N ILE A 129 -12.18 2.09 6.77
CA ILE A 129 -12.51 3.15 7.72
C ILE A 129 -11.35 3.43 8.66
N SER A 130 -10.67 2.40 9.17
CA SER A 130 -9.44 2.52 9.95
C SER A 130 -8.35 3.25 9.16
N ASP A 131 -8.07 2.81 7.93
CA ASP A 131 -7.13 3.46 7.02
C ASP A 131 -7.52 4.93 6.75
N SER A 132 -8.80 5.19 6.52
CA SER A 132 -9.31 6.53 6.29
C SER A 132 -9.20 7.41 7.54
N PHE A 133 -9.44 6.86 8.72
CA PHE A 133 -9.36 7.56 9.99
C PHE A 133 -7.96 8.12 10.23
N VAL A 134 -6.93 7.29 10.07
CA VAL A 134 -5.53 7.72 10.25
C VAL A 134 -5.18 8.87 9.30
N ILE A 135 -5.57 8.77 8.02
CA ILE A 135 -5.34 9.85 7.04
C ILE A 135 -6.09 11.12 7.42
N ILE A 136 -7.40 11.02 7.67
CA ILE A 136 -8.27 12.16 7.97
C ILE A 136 -7.78 12.87 9.23
N ARG A 137 -7.52 12.11 10.30
CA ARG A 137 -7.03 12.63 11.58
C ARG A 137 -5.72 13.39 11.42
N ASN A 138 -4.70 12.73 10.86
CA ASN A 138 -3.37 13.32 10.72
C ASN A 138 -3.42 14.55 9.82
N PHE A 139 -4.14 14.46 8.69
CA PHE A 139 -4.26 15.58 7.77
C PHE A 139 -4.94 16.80 8.41
N ILE A 140 -6.03 16.61 9.15
CA ILE A 140 -6.70 17.72 9.84
C ILE A 140 -5.78 18.34 10.90
N ALA A 141 -5.14 17.53 11.73
CA ALA A 141 -4.29 18.02 12.81
C ALA A 141 -3.01 18.70 12.30
N GLU A 142 -2.33 18.09 11.33
CA GLU A 142 -0.99 18.47 10.92
C GLU A 142 -0.99 19.43 9.74
N GLN A 143 -1.93 19.28 8.80
CA GLN A 143 -1.97 20.07 7.56
C GLN A 143 -3.01 21.19 7.60
N LEU A 144 -4.12 21.00 8.32
CA LEU A 144 -5.15 22.05 8.53
C LEU A 144 -5.01 22.77 9.87
N HIS A 145 -4.17 22.26 10.79
CA HIS A 145 -3.97 22.81 12.12
C HIS A 145 -5.27 23.00 12.92
N ALA A 146 -6.22 22.10 12.72
CA ALA A 146 -7.50 22.09 13.42
C ALA A 146 -7.63 20.86 14.31
N ASP A 147 -8.54 20.91 15.28
CA ASP A 147 -8.88 19.73 16.08
C ASP A 147 -9.77 18.78 15.25
N PRO A 148 -9.34 17.52 14.99
CA PRO A 148 -10.12 16.58 14.20
C PRO A 148 -11.47 16.23 14.79
N LYS A 149 -11.59 16.16 16.12
CA LYS A 149 -12.83 15.84 16.83
C LYS A 149 -13.81 17.01 16.73
N GLU A 150 -13.34 18.25 16.89
CA GLU A 150 -14.19 19.43 16.72
C GLU A 150 -14.66 19.60 15.28
N LEU A 151 -13.77 19.35 14.30
CA LEU A 151 -14.08 19.53 12.89
C LEU A 151 -15.07 18.47 12.37
N LEU A 152 -14.88 17.20 12.74
CA LEU A 152 -15.75 16.10 12.33
C LEU A 152 -17.04 16.06 13.16
N GLY A 153 -17.00 16.49 14.41
CA GLY A 153 -18.08 16.35 15.38
C GLY A 153 -17.95 15.08 16.23
N GLU A 154 -18.45 15.14 17.46
CA GLU A 154 -18.23 14.06 18.46
C GLU A 154 -18.80 12.71 18.04
N GLU A 155 -19.94 12.70 17.36
CA GLU A 155 -20.63 11.51 16.90
C GLU A 155 -19.77 10.71 15.91
N TYR A 156 -19.41 11.33 14.78
CA TYR A 156 -18.63 10.68 13.73
C TYR A 156 -17.20 10.37 14.17
N TRP A 157 -16.59 11.24 14.99
CA TRP A 157 -15.29 10.98 15.59
C TRP A 157 -15.29 9.68 16.39
N LYS A 158 -16.33 9.49 17.22
CA LYS A 158 -16.48 8.28 18.04
C LYS A 158 -16.59 7.02 17.18
N VAL A 159 -17.40 7.06 16.11
CA VAL A 159 -17.52 5.93 15.17
C VAL A 159 -16.17 5.55 14.58
N MET A 160 -15.40 6.52 14.09
CA MET A 160 -14.10 6.24 13.48
C MET A 160 -13.09 5.67 14.48
N VAL A 161 -13.07 6.19 15.72
CA VAL A 161 -12.20 5.67 16.78
C VAL A 161 -12.57 4.23 17.13
N GLU A 162 -13.85 3.94 17.33
CA GLU A 162 -14.32 2.59 17.68
C GLU A 162 -13.98 1.58 16.57
N VAL A 163 -14.24 1.92 15.30
CA VAL A 163 -13.91 1.06 14.17
C VAL A 163 -12.40 0.82 14.06
N ASN A 164 -11.60 1.88 14.24
CA ASN A 164 -10.14 1.78 14.21
C ASN A 164 -9.62 0.89 15.36
N GLU A 165 -10.11 1.08 16.59
CA GLU A 165 -9.69 0.28 17.75
C GLU A 165 -9.99 -1.21 17.55
N VAL A 166 -11.18 -1.57 17.06
CA VAL A 166 -11.54 -2.96 16.76
C VAL A 166 -10.63 -3.53 15.68
N TYR A 167 -10.42 -2.80 14.58
CA TYR A 167 -9.58 -3.26 13.48
C TYR A 167 -8.12 -3.48 13.93
N GLU A 168 -7.53 -2.53 14.66
CA GLU A 168 -6.15 -2.64 15.14
C GLU A 168 -5.99 -3.79 16.14
N GLN A 169 -7.00 -4.06 16.97
CA GLN A 169 -6.99 -5.22 17.86
C GLN A 169 -7.01 -6.55 17.10
N GLU A 170 -7.88 -6.69 16.09
CA GLU A 170 -7.92 -7.89 15.25
C GLU A 170 -6.63 -8.06 14.45
N LYS A 171 -6.10 -6.96 13.89
CA LYS A 171 -4.84 -6.96 13.15
C LYS A 171 -3.67 -7.40 14.03
N ALA A 172 -3.58 -6.88 15.26
CA ALA A 172 -2.55 -7.31 16.21
C ALA A 172 -2.67 -8.80 16.56
N ALA A 173 -3.88 -9.34 16.70
CA ALA A 173 -4.08 -10.76 16.95
C ALA A 173 -3.61 -11.64 15.77
N CYS A 174 -3.89 -11.21 14.53
CA CYS A 174 -3.36 -11.84 13.32
C CYS A 174 -1.82 -11.79 13.27
N GLU A 175 -1.21 -10.63 13.55
CA GLU A 175 0.25 -10.51 13.54
C GLU A 175 0.91 -11.39 14.60
N ILE A 176 0.32 -11.50 15.79
CA ILE A 176 0.79 -12.39 16.85
C ILE A 176 0.76 -13.85 16.38
N SER A 177 -0.30 -14.29 15.68
CA SER A 177 -0.36 -15.68 15.20
C SER A 177 0.71 -15.97 14.15
N LEU A 178 0.94 -15.04 13.22
CA LEU A 178 2.02 -15.13 12.24
C LEU A 178 3.40 -15.20 12.90
N GLU A 179 3.66 -14.37 13.92
CA GLU A 179 4.93 -14.37 14.67
C GLU A 179 5.25 -15.69 15.40
N THR A 180 4.27 -16.58 15.57
CA THR A 180 4.50 -17.88 16.20
C THR A 180 5.15 -18.92 15.27
N LEU A 181 5.19 -18.66 13.96
CA LEU A 181 5.76 -19.57 12.97
C LEU A 181 7.26 -19.30 12.74
N ASN A 182 7.97 -20.32 12.26
CA ASN A 182 9.37 -20.18 11.83
C ASN A 182 9.43 -19.94 10.32
N TYR A 183 9.96 -18.79 9.90
CA TYR A 183 10.14 -18.45 8.49
C TYR A 183 11.62 -18.54 8.09
N ALA A 184 11.89 -18.81 6.81
CA ALA A 184 13.25 -18.81 6.27
C ALA A 184 13.97 -17.45 6.41
N SER A 185 13.22 -16.34 6.43
CA SER A 185 13.73 -15.01 6.76
C SER A 185 12.66 -14.12 7.41
N ASN A 186 13.12 -13.10 8.14
CA ASN A 186 12.22 -12.09 8.73
C ASN A 186 11.49 -11.27 7.65
N THR A 187 12.10 -11.10 6.47
CA THR A 187 11.49 -10.40 5.33
C THR A 187 10.23 -11.12 4.83
N ILE A 188 10.20 -12.46 4.89
CA ILE A 188 8.99 -13.23 4.58
C ILE A 188 7.90 -12.96 5.63
N LEU A 189 8.23 -13.02 6.92
CA LEU A 189 7.27 -12.69 7.99
C LEU A 189 6.71 -11.26 7.82
N ASP A 190 7.58 -10.29 7.56
CA ASP A 190 7.18 -8.89 7.35
C ASP A 190 6.30 -8.72 6.10
N ALA A 191 6.52 -9.55 5.07
CA ALA A 191 5.65 -9.62 3.90
C ALA A 191 4.27 -10.17 4.27
N PHE A 192 4.18 -11.27 5.02
CA PHE A 192 2.91 -11.83 5.51
C PHE A 192 2.13 -10.83 6.37
N LYS A 193 2.82 -10.09 7.26
CA LYS A 193 2.18 -9.06 8.09
C LYS A 193 1.58 -7.92 7.26
N LYS A 194 2.13 -7.60 6.09
CA LYS A 194 1.64 -6.51 5.22
C LYS A 194 0.66 -6.98 4.16
N TYR A 195 0.61 -8.29 3.90
CA TYR A 195 -0.16 -8.89 2.83
C TYR A 195 -1.67 -8.63 2.97
N GLN A 196 -2.30 -8.37 1.83
CA GLN A 196 -3.75 -8.22 1.70
C GLN A 196 -4.36 -9.45 1.04
N CYS A 197 -5.41 -10.00 1.65
CA CYS A 197 -6.16 -11.12 1.11
C CYS A 197 -6.64 -10.82 -0.32
N GLN A 198 -6.35 -11.70 -1.27
CA GLN A 198 -6.78 -11.50 -2.67
C GLN A 198 -8.30 -11.66 -2.88
N GLU A 199 -9.02 -12.28 -1.93
CA GLU A 199 -10.45 -12.53 -2.05
C GLU A 199 -11.32 -11.36 -1.56
N CYS A 200 -11.00 -10.78 -0.40
CA CYS A 200 -11.78 -9.66 0.17
C CYS A 200 -10.98 -8.36 0.31
N GLY A 201 -9.69 -8.41 0.04
CA GLY A 201 -8.77 -7.30 0.23
C GLY A 201 -8.27 -7.16 1.66
N SER A 202 -8.87 -7.75 2.70
CA SER A 202 -8.48 -7.46 4.09
C SER A 202 -7.05 -7.88 4.42
N GLY A 203 -6.40 -7.14 5.32
CA GLY A 203 -5.08 -7.44 5.88
C GLY A 203 -5.14 -8.35 7.11
N LEU A 204 -6.27 -9.03 7.37
CA LEU A 204 -6.48 -9.86 8.55
C LEU A 204 -6.16 -11.33 8.28
N ILE A 205 -4.93 -11.57 7.84
CA ILE A 205 -4.40 -12.91 7.58
C ILE A 205 -3.78 -13.48 8.85
N GLU A 206 -4.19 -14.67 9.25
CA GLU A 206 -3.69 -15.37 10.42
C GLU A 206 -3.14 -16.76 10.08
N ALA A 207 -2.21 -17.23 10.91
CA ALA A 207 -1.78 -18.63 10.92
C ALA A 207 -2.75 -19.48 11.75
N ASN A 208 -3.05 -20.69 11.25
CA ASN A 208 -3.95 -21.64 11.93
C ASN A 208 -3.19 -22.54 12.93
N GLU A 209 -1.89 -22.72 12.71
CA GLU A 209 -0.96 -23.45 13.56
C GLU A 209 -0.02 -22.49 14.31
N ALA A 210 0.62 -22.99 15.37
CA ALA A 210 1.57 -22.19 16.16
C ALA A 210 2.82 -23.00 16.52
N GLY A 211 3.99 -22.36 16.46
CA GLY A 211 5.26 -22.98 16.83
C GLY A 211 5.79 -24.03 15.84
N VAL A 212 5.27 -24.04 14.61
CA VAL A 212 5.69 -24.93 13.53
C VAL A 212 6.49 -24.16 12.48
N ASP A 213 7.08 -24.87 11.53
CA ASP A 213 7.65 -24.25 10.33
C ASP A 213 6.53 -23.61 9.51
N ALA A 214 6.75 -22.40 8.97
CA ALA A 214 5.76 -21.71 8.16
C ALA A 214 5.35 -22.52 6.93
N LEU A 215 6.24 -23.35 6.37
CA LEU A 215 5.94 -24.25 5.26
C LEU A 215 4.87 -25.30 5.60
N GLU A 216 4.73 -25.65 6.87
CA GLU A 216 3.75 -26.64 7.34
C GLU A 216 2.41 -26.00 7.76
N ALA A 217 2.33 -24.67 7.75
CA ALA A 217 1.18 -23.93 8.25
C ALA A 217 0.13 -23.66 7.17
N ASN A 218 -1.13 -23.63 7.61
CA ASN A 218 -2.25 -23.11 6.86
C ASN A 218 -2.55 -21.70 7.32
N PHE A 219 -2.92 -20.85 6.37
CA PHE A 219 -3.31 -19.47 6.63
C PHE A 219 -4.79 -19.29 6.35
N SER A 220 -5.43 -18.42 7.09
CA SER A 220 -6.81 -18.02 6.83
C SER A 220 -6.99 -16.52 6.96
N CYS A 221 -7.97 -15.99 6.21
CA CYS A 221 -8.38 -14.60 6.33
C CYS A 221 -9.57 -14.51 7.29
N ARG A 222 -9.41 -13.82 8.43
CA ARG A 222 -10.50 -13.64 9.42
C ARG A 222 -11.75 -12.96 8.86
N SER A 223 -11.58 -12.20 7.79
CA SER A 223 -12.65 -11.41 7.19
C SER A 223 -13.53 -12.24 6.26
N CYS A 224 -12.96 -13.16 5.48
CA CYS A 224 -13.72 -13.91 4.46
C CYS A 224 -13.60 -15.44 4.57
N ASP A 225 -12.91 -15.94 5.59
CA ASP A 225 -12.65 -17.36 5.83
C ASP A 225 -11.89 -18.08 4.71
N HIS A 226 -11.37 -17.36 3.71
CA HIS A 226 -10.52 -17.97 2.68
C HIS A 226 -9.26 -18.53 3.33
N SER A 227 -8.95 -19.78 3.02
CA SER A 227 -7.78 -20.50 3.55
C SER A 227 -6.87 -20.96 2.43
N ALA A 228 -5.56 -20.85 2.64
CA ALA A 228 -4.54 -21.31 1.71
C ALA A 228 -3.35 -21.92 2.46
N GLN A 229 -2.62 -22.82 1.80
CA GLN A 229 -1.34 -23.32 2.31
C GLN A 229 -0.22 -22.31 2.06
N TYR A 230 0.89 -22.42 2.79
CA TYR A 230 2.05 -21.54 2.59
C TYR A 230 2.50 -21.50 1.13
N GLU A 231 2.61 -22.66 0.47
CA GLU A 231 3.10 -22.81 -0.89
C GLU A 231 2.22 -22.12 -1.93
N GLU A 232 0.92 -22.01 -1.65
CA GLU A 232 -0.04 -21.32 -2.50
C GLU A 232 0.01 -19.80 -2.29
N LEU A 233 0.44 -19.36 -1.11
CA LEU A 233 0.32 -17.99 -0.65
C LEU A 233 1.62 -17.20 -0.77
N VAL A 234 2.77 -17.81 -0.50
CA VAL A 234 4.07 -17.12 -0.35
C VAL A 234 4.47 -16.34 -1.60
N GLY A 235 4.27 -16.89 -2.80
CA GLY A 235 4.60 -16.19 -4.05
C GLY A 235 3.77 -14.92 -4.24
N ASN A 236 2.48 -14.96 -3.89
CA ASN A 236 1.61 -13.78 -3.92
C ASN A 236 2.01 -12.75 -2.85
N VAL A 237 2.36 -13.22 -1.65
CA VAL A 237 2.82 -12.39 -0.53
C VAL A 237 4.09 -11.63 -0.91
N LEU A 238 5.08 -12.32 -1.47
CA LEU A 238 6.36 -11.72 -1.86
C LEU A 238 6.22 -10.81 -3.08
N ALA A 239 5.42 -11.20 -4.08
CA ALA A 239 5.14 -10.34 -5.23
C ALA A 239 4.47 -9.03 -4.84
N GLU A 240 3.55 -9.04 -3.86
CA GLU A 240 2.94 -7.83 -3.32
C GLU A 240 3.95 -6.98 -2.56
N HIS A 241 4.73 -7.62 -1.67
CA HIS A 241 5.75 -6.96 -0.85
C HIS A 241 6.79 -6.21 -1.69
N PHE A 242 7.32 -6.85 -2.73
CA PHE A 242 8.37 -6.32 -3.60
C PHE A 242 7.85 -5.61 -4.85
N SER A 243 6.55 -5.32 -4.93
CA SER A 243 5.93 -4.71 -6.12
C SER A 243 6.58 -3.37 -6.52
N ALA A 244 6.97 -2.55 -5.52
CA ALA A 244 7.67 -1.29 -5.75
C ALA A 244 9.12 -1.51 -6.25
N ASP A 245 9.83 -2.47 -5.66
CA ASP A 245 11.20 -2.80 -6.02
C ASP A 245 11.29 -3.34 -7.46
N PHE A 246 10.37 -4.22 -7.84
CA PHE A 246 10.26 -4.69 -9.24
C PHE A 246 9.95 -3.55 -10.21
N TYR A 247 9.07 -2.61 -9.83
CA TYR A 247 8.80 -1.44 -10.67
C TYR A 247 10.07 -0.62 -10.91
N LEU A 248 10.86 -0.38 -9.87
CA LEU A 248 12.13 0.36 -9.96
C LEU A 248 13.19 -0.42 -10.75
N ALA A 249 13.30 -1.73 -10.56
CA ALA A 249 14.20 -2.58 -11.35
C ALA A 249 13.90 -2.48 -12.85
N HIS A 250 12.61 -2.49 -13.24
CA HIS A 250 12.19 -2.39 -14.64
C HIS A 250 12.31 -0.99 -15.24
N THR A 251 12.12 0.07 -14.44
CA THR A 251 12.05 1.44 -14.95
C THR A 251 13.37 2.19 -14.85
N ASP A 252 14.13 1.95 -13.79
CA ASP A 252 15.36 2.67 -13.46
C ASP A 252 16.61 1.77 -13.55
N GLY A 253 16.45 0.48 -13.84
CA GLY A 253 17.55 -0.47 -13.98
C GLY A 253 18.20 -0.86 -12.65
N ASN A 254 17.45 -0.78 -11.55
CA ASN A 254 17.87 -1.30 -10.24
C ASN A 254 17.92 -2.85 -10.26
N ASP A 255 18.58 -3.42 -9.25
CA ASP A 255 18.64 -4.87 -9.07
C ASP A 255 17.26 -5.44 -8.73
N VAL A 256 16.98 -6.65 -9.20
CA VAL A 256 15.76 -7.37 -8.84
C VAL A 256 15.83 -7.87 -7.39
N PRO A 257 14.74 -7.79 -6.62
CA PRO A 257 14.74 -8.15 -5.20
C PRO A 257 14.71 -9.68 -4.98
N MET A 258 14.14 -10.43 -5.93
CA MET A 258 14.05 -11.88 -5.91
C MET A 258 14.04 -12.47 -7.33
N ILE A 259 14.40 -13.74 -7.43
CA ILE A 259 14.37 -14.54 -8.66
C ILE A 259 13.72 -15.89 -8.37
N ASP A 260 13.33 -16.63 -9.41
CA ASP A 260 12.94 -18.04 -9.25
C ASP A 260 14.09 -18.83 -8.61
N CYS A 261 13.80 -19.64 -7.59
CA CYS A 261 14.82 -20.44 -6.93
C CYS A 261 15.44 -21.44 -7.92
N PRO A 262 16.78 -21.42 -8.11
CA PRO A 262 17.44 -22.30 -9.07
C PRO A 262 17.52 -23.77 -8.61
N SER A 263 17.23 -24.04 -7.33
CA SER A 263 17.27 -25.39 -6.76
C SER A 263 15.89 -26.09 -6.84
N CYS A 264 14.83 -25.46 -6.29
CA CYS A 264 13.51 -26.09 -6.27
C CYS A 264 12.58 -25.68 -7.41
N TYR A 265 12.82 -24.54 -8.08
CA TYR A 265 11.94 -23.97 -9.12
C TYR A 265 10.49 -23.74 -8.69
N GLN A 266 10.21 -23.78 -7.38
CA GLN A 266 8.87 -23.63 -6.81
C GLN A 266 8.75 -22.39 -5.91
N GLY A 267 9.83 -21.98 -5.26
CA GLY A 267 9.87 -20.79 -4.43
C GLY A 267 10.69 -19.67 -5.06
N ASP A 268 10.60 -18.50 -4.45
CA ASP A 268 11.41 -17.34 -4.76
C ASP A 268 12.69 -17.34 -3.92
N TYR A 269 13.83 -17.10 -4.55
CA TYR A 269 15.11 -16.81 -3.89
C TYR A 269 15.23 -15.32 -3.65
N LEU A 270 15.23 -14.90 -2.38
CA LEU A 270 15.35 -13.51 -1.98
C LEU A 270 16.83 -13.11 -2.03
N ILE A 271 17.17 -12.15 -2.88
CA ILE A 271 18.57 -11.80 -3.20
C ILE A 271 19.31 -11.24 -1.98
N GLU A 272 18.68 -10.30 -1.27
CA GLU A 272 19.30 -9.66 -0.09
C GLU A 272 19.42 -10.63 1.10
N GLU A 273 18.43 -11.51 1.29
CA GLU A 273 18.42 -12.50 2.36
C GLU A 273 19.32 -13.70 2.08
N GLY A 274 19.58 -13.97 0.79
CA GLY A 274 20.41 -15.09 0.36
C GLY A 274 19.78 -16.47 0.59
N VAL A 275 18.44 -16.54 0.64
CA VAL A 275 17.70 -17.77 0.97
C VAL A 275 16.43 -17.92 0.12
N CYS A 276 16.10 -19.18 -0.21
CA CYS A 276 14.84 -19.54 -0.82
C CYS A 276 13.70 -19.53 0.19
N SER A 277 12.55 -18.98 -0.22
CA SER A 277 11.31 -18.95 0.56
C SER A 277 10.66 -20.32 0.80
N MET A 278 11.13 -21.39 0.14
CA MET A 278 10.48 -22.70 0.12
C MET A 278 11.38 -23.89 0.50
N CYS A 279 12.64 -23.90 0.08
CA CYS A 279 13.52 -25.07 0.23
C CYS A 279 14.80 -24.79 1.01
N ASP A 280 14.89 -23.62 1.66
CA ASP A 280 16.07 -23.14 2.41
C ASP A 280 17.37 -23.10 1.60
N PHE A 281 17.30 -23.19 0.28
CA PHE A 281 18.47 -23.10 -0.58
C PHE A 281 19.15 -21.74 -0.39
N THR A 282 20.46 -21.78 -0.09
CA THR A 282 21.34 -20.61 -0.01
C THR A 282 22.38 -20.68 -1.11
N ALA A 283 22.71 -19.56 -1.76
CA ALA A 283 23.76 -19.51 -2.77
C ALA A 283 24.96 -18.66 -2.33
N ALA A 284 26.12 -18.91 -2.95
CA ALA A 284 27.28 -18.06 -2.76
C ALA A 284 27.03 -16.66 -3.34
N ALA A 285 27.21 -15.62 -2.52
CA ALA A 285 27.19 -14.24 -3.01
C ALA A 285 28.45 -13.86 -3.80
N SER A 286 29.54 -14.61 -3.66
CA SER A 286 30.81 -14.32 -4.33
C SER A 286 31.43 -15.57 -4.94
N CYS A 287 32.04 -15.40 -6.10
CA CYS A 287 32.69 -16.46 -6.84
C CYS A 287 33.93 -16.97 -6.11
N MET A 288 33.95 -18.26 -5.78
CA MET A 288 35.07 -18.92 -5.10
C MET A 288 36.39 -18.81 -5.88
N ARG A 289 36.33 -18.66 -7.20
CA ARG A 289 37.52 -18.61 -8.07
C ARG A 289 38.13 -17.22 -8.21
N CYS A 290 37.32 -16.21 -8.50
CA CYS A 290 37.82 -14.85 -8.76
C CYS A 290 37.53 -13.85 -7.64
N GLY A 291 36.69 -14.21 -6.65
CA GLY A 291 36.24 -13.33 -5.58
C GLY A 291 35.25 -12.25 -6.01
N GLY A 292 34.83 -12.22 -7.28
CA GLY A 292 33.84 -11.27 -7.77
C GLY A 292 32.43 -11.60 -7.28
N ASN A 293 31.56 -10.58 -7.19
CA ASN A 293 30.14 -10.78 -6.88
C ASN A 293 29.48 -11.66 -7.95
N ILE A 294 28.60 -12.58 -7.53
CA ILE A 294 27.76 -13.34 -8.46
C ILE A 294 26.48 -12.51 -8.66
N PRO A 295 26.21 -12.00 -9.87
CA PRO A 295 25.01 -11.21 -10.11
C PRO A 295 23.76 -12.09 -9.99
N PRO A 296 22.57 -11.51 -9.70
CA PRO A 296 21.32 -12.25 -9.54
C PRO A 296 21.04 -13.26 -10.66
N GLU A 297 21.32 -12.90 -11.92
CA GLU A 297 21.06 -13.73 -13.10
C GLU A 297 22.00 -14.94 -13.22
N GLU A 298 23.10 -14.98 -12.45
CA GLU A 298 24.05 -16.08 -12.42
C GLU A 298 23.94 -16.94 -11.14
N ILE A 299 23.02 -16.59 -10.22
CA ILE A 299 22.78 -17.37 -9.01
C ILE A 299 22.32 -18.78 -9.38
N SER A 300 23.02 -19.76 -8.84
CA SER A 300 22.79 -21.19 -9.09
C SER A 300 23.34 -22.01 -7.92
N GLU A 301 23.23 -23.33 -8.00
CA GLU A 301 23.88 -24.24 -7.03
C GLU A 301 25.42 -24.24 -7.10
N SER A 302 26.02 -23.48 -8.02
CA SER A 302 27.47 -23.37 -8.19
C SER A 302 28.03 -22.16 -7.43
N ASP A 303 29.11 -22.37 -6.68
CA ASP A 303 29.86 -21.31 -5.99
C ASP A 303 30.77 -20.48 -6.92
N ILE A 304 30.59 -20.60 -8.23
CA ILE A 304 31.45 -20.01 -9.26
C ILE A 304 30.60 -19.20 -10.24
N CYS A 305 31.00 -17.95 -10.52
CA CYS A 305 30.33 -17.10 -11.51
C CYS A 305 30.39 -17.69 -12.93
N GLY A 306 29.44 -17.28 -13.78
CA GLY A 306 29.27 -17.78 -15.15
C GLY A 306 30.55 -17.67 -15.98
N TYR A 307 31.29 -16.57 -15.87
CA TYR A 307 32.60 -16.44 -16.54
C TYR A 307 33.61 -17.50 -16.10
N CYS A 308 33.74 -17.71 -14.78
CA CYS A 308 34.70 -18.65 -14.23
C CYS A 308 34.29 -20.10 -14.51
N SER A 309 32.99 -20.39 -14.55
CA SER A 309 32.43 -21.67 -14.98
C SER A 309 32.75 -21.95 -16.45
N TYR A 310 32.42 -21.00 -17.35
CA TYR A 310 32.74 -21.09 -18.78
C TYR A 310 34.24 -21.33 -19.03
N MET A 311 35.11 -20.60 -18.32
CA MET A 311 36.55 -20.77 -18.43
C MET A 311 37.04 -22.14 -17.96
N ALA A 312 36.41 -22.72 -16.93
CA ALA A 312 36.75 -24.07 -16.46
C ALA A 312 36.32 -25.13 -17.48
N GLU A 313 35.11 -25.03 -18.03
CA GLU A 313 34.62 -25.93 -19.07
C GLU A 313 35.46 -25.88 -20.34
N LYS A 314 35.94 -24.68 -20.73
CA LYS A 314 36.81 -24.53 -21.89
C LYS A 314 38.12 -25.30 -21.71
N ILE A 315 38.74 -25.21 -20.53
CA ILE A 315 39.98 -25.93 -20.22
C ILE A 315 39.76 -27.45 -20.22
N MET A 316 38.60 -27.94 -19.76
CA MET A 316 38.29 -29.38 -19.76
C MET A 316 38.03 -29.98 -21.15
N ARG A 317 37.74 -29.15 -22.16
CA ARG A 317 37.49 -29.58 -23.54
C ARG A 317 38.75 -29.62 -24.41
N GLU A 318 39.87 -29.09 -23.92
CA GLU A 318 41.20 -29.10 -24.56
C GLU A 318 42.07 -30.25 -24.02
#